data_AF-A0A348XD94-F1
#
_entry.id   AF-A0A348XD94-F1
#
_cell.length_a   1.000
_cell.length_b   1.000
_cell.length_c   1.000
_cell.angle_alpha   90.00
_cell.angle_beta   90.00
_cell.angle_gamma   90.00
#
_symmetry.space_group_name_H-M   'P 1'
#
loop_
_entity.id
_entity.type
_entity.pdbx_description
1 polymer ?
#
loop_
_entity_poly.entity_id
_entity_poly.type
_entity_poly.pdbx_seq_one_letter_code
_entity_poly.pdbx_strand_id
1 'polypeptide(L)'
;MKRRSIGPAFERCPAEKINDWGNRSVLTIISCIAATFGFWAIVIFVVDYLAPLLYRGADESVEISWNSNDAIFVAVKIVGAMILCYLIARSRKSR
;
A
#
# COMPACT_ATOMS: atom_id res chain seq x y z
N MET A 1 -31.54 -33.07 26.21
CA MET A 1 -30.37 -32.57 26.98
C MET A 1 -29.83 -31.32 26.29
N LYS A 2 -30.04 -30.12 26.86
CA LYS A 2 -29.43 -28.88 26.38
C LYS A 2 -27.95 -28.91 26.75
N ARG A 3 -27.04 -28.91 25.77
CA ARG A 3 -25.63 -28.56 26.01
C ARG A 3 -25.63 -27.16 26.60
N ARG A 4 -25.31 -27.04 27.89
CA ARG A 4 -24.87 -25.76 28.46
C ARG A 4 -23.62 -25.39 27.68
N SER A 5 -23.70 -24.37 26.83
CA SER A 5 -22.51 -23.69 26.34
C SER A 5 -21.72 -23.28 27.57
N ILE A 6 -20.50 -23.76 27.66
CA ILE A 6 -19.50 -23.29 28.61
C ILE A 6 -19.59 -21.76 28.59
N GLY A 7 -19.69 -21.14 29.77
CA GLY A 7 -19.78 -19.69 29.94
C GLY A 7 -18.57 -18.97 29.33
N PRO A 8 -18.38 -17.67 29.60
CA PRO A 8 -17.31 -16.84 29.02
C PRO A 8 -15.94 -17.23 29.58
N ALA A 9 -15.54 -18.49 29.42
CA ALA A 9 -14.24 -19.01 29.77
C ALA A 9 -13.30 -18.62 28.64
N PHE A 10 -12.37 -17.71 28.98
CA PHE A 10 -11.53 -16.88 28.12
C PHE A 10 -12.15 -15.56 27.65
N GLU A 11 -12.61 -14.73 28.60
CA GLU A 11 -12.25 -13.31 28.50
C GLU A 11 -10.73 -13.23 28.36
N ARG A 12 -10.23 -13.14 27.12
CA ARG A 12 -8.80 -12.87 26.86
C ARG A 12 -8.36 -11.74 27.76
N CYS A 13 -7.24 -11.93 28.47
CA CYS A 13 -6.69 -10.91 29.34
C CYS A 13 -6.59 -9.59 28.55
N PRO A 14 -6.83 -8.42 29.18
CA PRO A 14 -6.75 -7.14 28.49
C PRO A 14 -5.43 -6.97 27.73
N ALA A 15 -4.33 -7.53 28.26
CA ALA A 15 -3.03 -7.60 27.61
C ALA A 15 -3.03 -8.40 26.28
N GLU A 16 -3.71 -9.54 26.21
CA GLU A 16 -3.83 -10.34 24.97
C GLU A 16 -4.68 -9.62 23.91
N LYS A 17 -5.74 -8.92 24.33
CA LYS A 17 -6.56 -8.11 23.41
C LYS A 17 -5.76 -6.94 22.83
N ILE A 18 -4.94 -6.28 23.65
CA ILE A 18 -4.05 -5.19 23.21
C ILE A 18 -2.95 -5.72 22.29
N ASN A 19 -2.36 -6.88 22.59
CA ASN A 19 -1.33 -7.50 21.75
C ASN A 19 -1.88 -7.90 20.36
N ASP A 20 -3.08 -8.48 20.30
CA ASP A 20 -3.74 -8.81 19.04
C ASP A 20 -4.12 -7.57 18.22
N TRP A 21 -4.59 -6.51 18.89
CA TRP A 21 -4.87 -5.22 18.24
C TRP A 21 -3.58 -4.57 17.71
N GLY A 22 -2.50 -4.62 18.49
CA GLY A 22 -1.18 -4.15 18.12
C GLY A 22 -0.64 -4.90 16.90
N ASN A 23 -0.64 -6.23 16.93
CA ASN A 23 -0.16 -7.05 15.81
C ASN A 23 -0.94 -6.81 14.52
N ARG A 24 -2.28 -6.68 14.59
CA ARG A 24 -3.11 -6.36 13.41
C ARG A 24 -2.79 -4.97 12.85
N SER A 25 -2.57 -3.99 13.72
CA SER A 25 -2.23 -2.62 13.33
C SER A 25 -0.83 -2.54 12.73
N VAL A 26 0.16 -3.18 13.35
CA VAL A 26 1.55 -3.26 12.86
C VAL A 26 1.62 -3.91 11.49
N LEU A 27 0.93 -5.05 11.29
CA LEU A 27 0.86 -5.70 9.98
C LEU A 27 0.23 -4.79 8.91
N THR A 28 -0.74 -3.96 9.28
CA THR A 28 -1.38 -3.00 8.37
C THR A 28 -0.40 -1.90 7.99
N ILE A 29 0.32 -1.34 8.96
CA ILE A 29 1.35 -0.32 8.73
C ILE A 29 2.46 -0.86 7.81
N ILE A 30 2.97 -2.06 8.09
CA ILE A 30 3.99 -2.71 7.25
C ILE A 30 3.47 -2.90 5.82
N SER A 31 2.22 -3.34 5.66
CA SER A 31 1.60 -3.51 4.34
C SER A 31 1.52 -2.18 3.58
N CYS A 32 1.14 -1.10 4.26
CA CYS A 32 1.07 0.25 3.68
C CYS A 32 2.45 0.77 3.27
N ILE A 33 3.47 0.55 4.10
CA ILE A 33 4.85 0.92 3.80
C ILE A 33 5.34 0.17 2.56
N ALA A 34 5.17 -1.16 2.53
CA ALA A 34 5.58 -1.98 1.39
C ALA A 34 4.87 -1.56 0.10
N ALA A 35 3.56 -1.29 0.16
CA ALA A 35 2.79 -0.82 -1.01
C ALA A 35 3.24 0.56 -1.49
N THR A 36 3.59 1.46 -0.57
CA THR A 36 4.09 2.80 -0.89
C THR A 36 5.43 2.71 -1.63
N PHE A 37 6.40 1.96 -1.09
CA PHE A 37 7.69 1.76 -1.74
C PHE A 37 7.56 1.02 -3.08
N GLY A 38 6.70 0.00 -3.15
CA GLY A 38 6.43 -0.73 -4.38
C GLY A 38 5.83 0.18 -5.46
N PHE A 39 4.84 1.00 -5.11
CA PHE A 39 4.24 1.95 -6.04
C PHE A 39 5.25 3.00 -6.51
N TRP A 40 6.08 3.51 -5.60
CA TRP A 40 7.13 4.46 -5.93
C TRP A 40 8.12 3.89 -6.94
N ALA A 41 8.57 2.64 -6.73
CA ALA A 41 9.45 1.92 -7.64
C ALA A 41 8.80 1.71 -9.02
N ILE A 42 7.50 1.39 -9.06
CA ILE A 42 6.75 1.26 -10.32
C ILE A 42 6.74 2.59 -11.09
N VAL A 43 6.46 3.72 -10.42
CA VAL A 43 6.45 5.03 -11.10
C VAL A 43 7.83 5.39 -11.63
N ILE A 44 8.90 5.14 -10.85
CA ILE A 44 10.29 5.34 -11.32
C ILE A 44 10.55 4.49 -12.56
N PHE A 45 10.24 3.19 -12.49
CA PHE A 45 10.44 2.27 -13.61
C PHE A 45 9.67 2.71 -14.87
N VAL A 46 8.41 3.11 -14.70
CA VAL A 46 7.57 3.52 -15.83
C VAL A 46 8.06 4.82 -16.45
N VAL A 47 8.37 5.83 -15.65
CA VAL A 47 8.73 7.16 -16.17
C VAL A 47 10.16 7.19 -16.69
N ASP A 48 11.12 6.62 -15.96
CA ASP A 48 12.53 6.76 -16.30
C ASP A 48 13.02 5.69 -17.28
N TYR A 49 12.35 4.54 -17.38
CA TYR A 49 12.79 3.42 -18.24
C TYR A 49 11.77 3.05 -19.30
N LEU A 50 10.50 2.85 -18.94
CA LEU A 50 9.50 2.36 -19.89
C LEU A 50 9.07 3.44 -20.89
N ALA A 51 8.81 4.66 -20.42
CA ALA A 51 8.38 5.75 -21.30
C ALA A 51 9.46 6.07 -22.36
N PRO A 52 10.74 6.28 -22.03
CA PRO A 52 11.78 6.51 -23.05
C PRO A 52 11.92 5.36 -24.04
N LEU A 53 11.74 4.10 -23.60
CA LEU A 53 11.78 2.93 -24.48
C LEU A 53 10.64 2.95 -25.50
N LEU A 54 9.43 3.32 -25.07
CA LEU A 54 8.25 3.36 -25.95
C LEU A 54 8.29 4.55 -26.91
N TYR A 55 8.78 5.71 -26.48
CA TYR A 55 8.81 6.93 -27.29
C TYR A 55 10.00 7.01 -28.26
N ARG A 56 11.15 6.37 -27.95
CA ARG A 56 12.28 6.27 -28.89
C ARG A 56 11.92 5.60 -30.22
N GLY A 57 10.84 4.82 -30.28
CA GLY A 57 10.37 4.19 -31.51
C GLY A 57 9.37 5.03 -32.33
N ALA A 58 8.88 6.15 -31.80
CA ALA A 58 7.77 6.90 -32.39
C ALA A 58 8.18 8.19 -33.10
N ASP A 59 9.17 8.93 -32.59
CA ASP A 59 9.68 10.15 -33.22
C ASP A 59 11.07 10.50 -32.68
N GLU A 60 12.08 10.58 -33.55
CA GLU A 60 13.46 10.94 -33.19
C GLU A 60 13.61 12.43 -32.80
N SER A 61 12.55 13.24 -32.95
CA SER A 61 12.59 14.70 -32.78
C SER A 61 12.04 15.21 -31.46
N VAL A 62 11.49 14.35 -30.60
CA VAL A 62 10.93 14.76 -29.30
C VAL A 62 11.83 14.26 -28.18
N GLU A 63 12.77 15.11 -27.72
CA GLU A 63 13.49 14.90 -26.47
C GLU A 63 12.53 15.09 -25.29
N ILE A 64 11.77 14.03 -24.96
CA ILE A 64 10.92 14.02 -23.78
C ILE A 64 11.81 13.82 -22.55
N SER A 65 12.26 14.91 -21.92
CA SER A 65 12.98 14.86 -20.64
C SER A 65 12.02 14.75 -19.45
N TRP A 66 11.19 13.70 -19.40
CA TRP A 66 10.41 13.44 -18.19
C TRP A 66 11.30 12.80 -17.14
N ASN A 67 11.26 13.32 -15.92
CA ASN A 67 11.97 12.76 -14.78
C ASN A 67 10.94 12.31 -13.75
N SER A 68 11.09 11.11 -13.21
CA SER A 68 10.18 10.62 -12.17
C SER A 68 10.17 11.50 -10.91
N ASN A 69 11.14 12.40 -10.74
CA ASN A 69 11.21 13.38 -9.65
C ASN A 69 10.58 14.74 -9.99
N ASP A 70 10.01 14.92 -11.18
CA ASP A 70 9.25 16.13 -11.49
C ASP A 70 8.03 16.25 -10.56
N ALA A 71 7.62 17.49 -10.27
CA ALA A 71 6.56 17.78 -9.30
C ALA A 71 5.26 17.01 -9.58
N ILE A 72 4.92 16.81 -10.86
CA ILE A 72 3.73 16.06 -11.29
C ILE A 72 3.85 14.59 -10.88
N PHE A 73 4.98 13.94 -11.18
CA PHE A 73 5.19 12.52 -10.86
C PHE A 73 5.36 12.29 -9.36
N VAL A 74 5.94 13.24 -8.64
CA VAL A 74 5.96 13.23 -7.16
C VAL A 74 4.54 13.32 -6.60
N ALA A 75 3.69 14.21 -7.13
CA ALA A 75 2.30 14.29 -6.72
C ALA A 75 1.55 12.98 -7.00
N VAL A 76 1.77 12.36 -8.17
CA VAL A 76 1.20 11.05 -8.51
C VAL A 76 1.66 9.97 -7.52
N LYS A 77 2.95 9.92 -7.18
CA LYS A 77 3.50 9.00 -6.17
C LYS A 77 2.80 9.14 -4.82
N ILE A 78 2.65 10.38 -4.34
CA ILE A 78 2.02 10.67 -3.05
C ILE A 78 0.53 10.30 -3.06
N VAL A 79 -0.23 10.78 -4.04
CA VAL A 79 -1.67 10.53 -4.13
C VAL A 79 -1.96 9.04 -4.34
N GLY A 80 -1.20 8.37 -5.22
CA GLY A 80 -1.35 6.93 -5.44
C GLY A 80 -1.00 6.11 -4.20
N ALA A 81 0.06 6.47 -3.46
CA ALA A 81 0.39 5.83 -2.20
C ALA A 81 -0.72 6.01 -1.14
N MET A 82 -1.31 7.20 -1.04
CA MET A 82 -2.44 7.45 -0.14
C MET A 82 -3.65 6.57 -0.48
N ILE A 83 -3.99 6.44 -1.77
CA ILE A 83 -5.09 5.58 -2.24
C ILE A 83 -4.79 4.11 -1.90
N LEU A 84 -3.58 3.62 -2.15
CA LEU A 84 -3.18 2.25 -1.82
C LEU A 84 -3.27 1.97 -0.32
N CYS A 85 -2.77 2.88 0.51
CA CYS A 85 -2.86 2.78 1.97
C CYS A 85 -4.32 2.75 2.44
N TYR A 86 -5.18 3.58 1.85
CA TYR A 86 -6.61 3.58 2.14
C TYR A 86 -7.27 2.25 1.77
N LEU A 87 -6.97 1.68 0.60
CA LEU A 87 -7.50 0.38 0.16
C LEU A 87 -7.04 -0.76 1.06
N ILE A 88 -5.77 -0.76 1.49
CA ILE A 88 -5.22 -1.74 2.43
C ILE A 88 -5.95 -1.65 3.78
N ALA A 89 -6.08 -0.45 4.33
CA ALA A 89 -6.79 -0.24 5.59
C ALA A 89 -8.28 -0.65 5.48
N ARG A 90 -8.95 -0.31 4.39
CA ARG A 90 -10.35 -0.67 4.14
C ARG A 90 -10.55 -2.18 3.99
N SER A 91 -9.70 -2.87 3.23
CA SER A 91 -9.81 -4.31 3.00
C SER A 91 -9.68 -5.12 4.29
N ARG A 92 -8.86 -4.65 5.23
CA ARG A 92 -8.67 -5.29 6.55
C ARG A 92 -9.80 -5.00 7.53
N LYS A 93 -10.48 -3.84 7.44
CA LYS A 93 -11.66 -3.52 8.26
C LYS A 93 -12.90 -4.32 7.84
N SER A 94 -12.95 -4.77 6.59
CA SER A 94 -14.07 -5.57 6.06
C SER A 94 -13.95 -7.07 6.36
N ARG A 95 -12.87 -7.52 7.00
CA ARG A 95 -12.66 -8.90 7.46
C ARG A 95 -12.75 -8.95 8.99
#